data_AF-A0A2H6HFV5-F1
#
_entry.id   AF-A0A2H6HFV5-F1
#
_cell.length_a   1.000
_cell.length_b   1.000
_cell.length_c   1.000
_cell.angle_alpha   90.00
_cell.angle_beta   90.00
_cell.angle_gamma   90.00
#
_symmetry.space_group_name_H-M   'P 1'
#
loop_
_entity.id
_entity.type
_entity.pdbx_description
1 polymer ?
#
loop_
_entity_poly.entity_id
_entity_poly.type
_entity_poly.pdbx_seq_one_letter_code
_entity_poly.pdbx_strand_id
1 'polypeptide(L)'
;MKKKRLIAVIAAFAVVVALPAAALAQERDTTPREEVVNNGRSIERIKERAAEAIDRRLKTLDRLTEKVSQSESMTLAHKDELFADYVDAARGLTVLGADIEAATTFEELRELVPLIATDYRVYLVIAPKTHLVAISDRIGAGVPHFEEALAKISEKIARAEEAGWDVAEAARLLNEAEANLAEGARLAAPVAGNVIGLDASDWPDPADATLMANREALRASHAQLKAARENAKAAIQALRDAAPDGAVDTAVTDTVTTDG
;
A
#
# COMPACT_ATOMS: atom_id res chain seq x y z
N MET A 1 8.96 -13.82 -28.23
CA MET A 1 9.91 -14.71 -28.92
C MET A 1 10.49 -15.69 -27.93
N LYS A 2 10.14 -16.99 -28.04
CA LYS A 2 10.56 -18.06 -27.11
C LYS A 2 11.98 -18.52 -27.45
N LYS A 3 12.88 -18.59 -26.47
CA LYS A 3 14.17 -19.29 -26.59
C LYS A 3 14.24 -20.41 -25.55
N LYS A 4 13.92 -21.62 -26.00
CA LYS A 4 14.28 -22.87 -25.30
C LYS A 4 15.76 -23.13 -25.55
N ARG A 5 16.53 -23.45 -24.51
CA ARG A 5 17.88 -23.99 -24.65
C ARG A 5 17.90 -25.41 -24.10
N LEU A 6 18.32 -26.31 -24.99
CA LEU A 6 18.49 -27.74 -24.84
C LEU A 6 20.02 -27.98 -24.87
N ILE A 7 20.59 -28.64 -23.87
CA ILE A 7 21.99 -29.13 -23.85
C ILE A 7 21.93 -30.50 -23.16
N ALA A 8 21.92 -31.63 -23.88
CA ALA A 8 23.00 -32.30 -24.62
C ALA A 8 24.01 -33.03 -23.71
N VAL A 9 23.78 -34.35 -23.61
CA VAL A 9 24.59 -35.41 -23.00
C VAL A 9 25.88 -35.62 -23.81
N ILE A 10 27.04 -35.76 -23.14
CA ILE A 10 28.27 -36.30 -23.74
C ILE A 10 28.85 -37.38 -22.83
N ALA A 11 29.22 -38.48 -23.48
CA ALA A 11 29.71 -39.74 -22.93
C ALA A 11 31.24 -39.79 -22.75
N ALA A 12 31.64 -40.64 -21.79
CA ALA A 12 32.78 -41.56 -21.76
C ALA A 12 34.23 -41.06 -21.98
N PHE A 13 35.10 -41.38 -21.00
CA PHE A 13 36.44 -41.93 -21.28
C PHE A 13 36.90 -42.83 -20.13
N ALA A 14 37.43 -44.00 -20.50
CA ALA A 14 37.93 -45.07 -19.62
C ALA A 14 39.46 -45.09 -19.62
N VAL A 15 40.10 -45.40 -18.47
CA VAL A 15 41.40 -46.11 -18.42
C VAL A 15 41.46 -46.95 -17.13
N VAL A 16 41.80 -48.22 -17.31
CA VAL A 16 41.99 -49.27 -16.29
C VAL A 16 43.47 -49.36 -15.91
N VAL A 17 43.78 -49.42 -14.61
CA VAL A 17 45.05 -49.95 -14.08
C VAL A 17 44.71 -50.86 -12.89
N ALA A 18 45.17 -52.11 -12.97
CA ALA A 18 44.94 -53.17 -12.00
C ALA A 18 46.11 -53.30 -11.02
N LEU A 19 45.80 -53.56 -9.74
CA LEU A 19 46.70 -54.19 -8.77
C LEU A 19 45.89 -55.14 -7.86
N PRO A 20 46.44 -56.31 -7.46
CA PRO A 20 45.76 -57.26 -6.60
C PRO A 20 46.04 -56.93 -5.12
N ALA A 21 44.99 -56.85 -4.29
CA ALA A 21 45.14 -56.85 -2.84
C ALA A 21 44.05 -57.71 -2.22
N ALA A 22 44.49 -58.54 -1.28
CA ALA A 22 43.80 -59.68 -0.71
C ALA A 22 42.43 -59.37 -0.12
N ALA A 23 41.55 -60.35 -0.26
CA ALA A 23 40.25 -60.43 0.36
C ALA A 23 40.34 -60.39 1.90
N LEU A 24 39.70 -59.40 2.49
CA LEU A 24 38.90 -59.58 3.70
C LEU A 24 37.47 -59.27 3.29
N ALA A 25 36.69 -60.34 3.05
CA ALA A 25 35.26 -60.26 2.83
C ALA A 25 34.59 -59.83 4.14
N GLN A 26 34.48 -58.52 4.31
CA GLN A 26 33.50 -57.94 5.22
C GLN A 26 32.25 -57.74 4.38
N GLU A 27 31.24 -58.59 4.60
CA GLU A 27 29.89 -58.38 4.10
C GLU A 27 29.42 -57.03 4.64
N ARG A 28 29.66 -55.98 3.85
CA ARG A 28 28.95 -54.72 3.99
C ARG A 28 27.57 -55.00 3.43
N ASP A 29 26.64 -55.20 4.35
CA ASP A 29 25.23 -55.07 4.11
C ASP A 29 24.99 -53.70 3.44
N THR A 30 24.99 -53.67 2.10
CA THR A 30 24.59 -52.51 1.32
C THR A 30 23.08 -52.53 1.24
N THR A 31 22.42 -52.37 2.37
CA THR A 31 21.04 -51.90 2.39
C THR A 31 21.06 -50.53 1.70
N PRO A 32 20.29 -50.31 0.61
CA PRO A 32 20.16 -49.00 0.00
C PRO A 32 19.80 -47.97 1.07
N ARG A 33 20.74 -47.06 1.27
CA ARG A 33 20.74 -46.06 2.34
C ARG A 33 19.50 -45.18 2.24
N GLU A 34 18.94 -44.92 3.41
CA GLU A 34 17.89 -44.00 3.86
C GLU A 34 17.92 -42.55 3.32
N GLU A 35 18.64 -42.28 2.24
CA GLU A 35 18.91 -40.95 1.67
C GLU A 35 17.77 -40.47 0.77
N VAL A 36 17.15 -41.38 0.01
CA VAL A 36 16.00 -41.06 -0.87
C VAL A 36 14.75 -40.71 -0.05
N VAL A 37 14.51 -41.40 1.06
CA VAL A 37 13.36 -41.17 1.95
C VAL A 37 13.49 -39.83 2.70
N ASN A 38 14.71 -39.43 3.07
CA ASN A 38 14.98 -38.15 3.72
C ASN A 38 14.87 -36.98 2.73
N ASN A 39 15.33 -37.18 1.49
CA ASN A 39 15.24 -36.18 0.42
C ASN A 39 13.80 -35.93 -0.04
N GLY A 40 12.98 -36.97 -0.21
CA GLY A 40 11.55 -36.83 -0.48
C GLY A 40 10.88 -35.98 0.58
N ARG A 41 10.94 -36.41 1.86
CA ARG A 41 10.35 -35.67 3.00
C ARG A 41 10.82 -34.22 3.11
N SER A 42 12.00 -33.90 2.58
CA SER A 42 12.53 -32.55 2.52
C SER A 42 11.95 -31.74 1.33
N ILE A 43 11.76 -32.34 0.16
CA ILE A 43 11.06 -31.75 -1.00
C ILE A 43 9.61 -31.41 -0.65
N GLU A 44 8.83 -32.37 -0.11
CA GLU A 44 7.42 -32.10 0.23
C GLU A 44 7.27 -30.96 1.25
N ARG A 45 8.17 -30.87 2.23
CA ARG A 45 8.18 -29.78 3.22
C ARG A 45 8.52 -28.42 2.62
N ILE A 46 9.34 -28.36 1.57
CA ILE A 46 9.58 -27.11 0.84
C ILE A 46 8.33 -26.70 0.07
N LYS A 47 7.67 -27.65 -0.60
CA LYS A 47 6.40 -27.41 -1.32
C LYS A 47 5.31 -26.91 -0.38
N GLU A 48 5.14 -27.54 0.78
CA GLU A 48 4.16 -27.13 1.78
C GLU A 48 4.39 -25.68 2.24
N ARG A 49 5.64 -25.32 2.56
CA ARG A 49 5.99 -23.92 2.93
C ARG A 49 5.76 -22.93 1.79
N ALA A 50 6.04 -23.33 0.56
CA ALA A 50 5.82 -22.52 -0.62
C ALA A 50 4.32 -22.30 -0.86
N ALA A 51 3.50 -23.36 -0.74
CA ALA A 51 2.05 -23.29 -0.83
C ALA A 51 1.46 -22.35 0.23
N GLU A 52 1.89 -22.45 1.49
CA GLU A 52 1.49 -21.49 2.53
C GLU A 52 1.89 -20.05 2.19
N ALA A 53 3.07 -19.84 1.62
CA ALA A 53 3.54 -18.52 1.24
C ALA A 53 2.72 -17.91 0.09
N ILE A 54 2.25 -18.73 -0.84
CA ILE A 54 1.31 -18.35 -1.91
C ILE A 54 -0.07 -18.06 -1.31
N ASP A 55 -0.62 -18.95 -0.50
CA ASP A 55 -1.94 -18.77 0.14
C ASP A 55 -2.01 -17.47 0.95
N ARG A 56 -0.97 -17.15 1.74
CA ARG A 56 -0.90 -15.87 2.47
C ARG A 56 -0.99 -14.65 1.54
N ARG A 57 -0.36 -14.71 0.37
CA ARG A 57 -0.37 -13.63 -0.62
C ARG A 57 -1.74 -13.53 -1.31
N LEU A 58 -2.32 -14.65 -1.73
CA LEU A 58 -3.67 -14.69 -2.30
C LEU A 58 -4.70 -14.10 -1.32
N LYS A 59 -4.68 -14.53 -0.05
CA LYS A 59 -5.52 -13.94 1.01
C LYS A 59 -5.29 -12.45 1.20
N THR A 60 -4.07 -11.95 0.98
CA THR A 60 -3.80 -10.51 1.02
C THR A 60 -4.45 -9.80 -0.17
N LEU A 61 -4.31 -10.34 -1.38
CA LEU A 61 -4.93 -9.79 -2.59
C LEU A 61 -6.46 -9.78 -2.48
N ASP A 62 -7.08 -10.81 -1.92
CA ASP A 62 -8.53 -10.85 -1.65
C ASP A 62 -8.96 -9.73 -0.70
N ARG A 63 -8.22 -9.54 0.40
CA ARG A 63 -8.50 -8.45 1.36
C ARG A 63 -8.31 -7.07 0.75
N LEU A 64 -7.32 -6.90 -0.13
CA LEU A 64 -7.13 -5.64 -0.85
C LEU A 64 -8.29 -5.40 -1.82
N THR A 65 -8.70 -6.44 -2.55
CA THR A 65 -9.86 -6.41 -3.45
C THR A 65 -11.12 -5.97 -2.73
N GLU A 66 -11.43 -6.60 -1.58
CA GLU A 66 -12.59 -6.23 -0.76
C GLU A 66 -12.53 -4.76 -0.34
N LYS A 67 -11.40 -4.31 0.22
CA LYS A 67 -11.23 -2.93 0.68
C LYS A 67 -11.37 -1.90 -0.45
N VAL A 68 -10.78 -2.17 -1.62
CA VAL A 68 -10.84 -1.27 -2.78
C VAL A 68 -12.26 -1.24 -3.35
N SER A 69 -12.95 -2.38 -3.41
CA SER A 69 -14.34 -2.45 -3.90
C SER A 69 -15.29 -1.60 -3.04
N GLN A 70 -15.18 -1.69 -1.72
CA GLN A 70 -16.03 -0.99 -0.74
C GLN A 70 -15.65 0.49 -0.56
N SER A 71 -14.55 0.96 -1.15
CA SER A 71 -14.08 2.33 -0.96
C SER A 71 -14.94 3.33 -1.73
N GLU A 72 -15.70 4.18 -1.04
CA GLU A 72 -16.50 5.23 -1.67
C GLU A 72 -15.67 6.43 -2.15
N SER A 73 -14.49 6.64 -1.55
CA SER A 73 -13.64 7.78 -1.87
C SER A 73 -12.69 7.54 -3.04
N MET A 74 -12.46 6.28 -3.44
CA MET A 74 -11.53 5.96 -4.52
C MET A 74 -12.14 6.18 -5.89
N THR A 75 -11.34 6.73 -6.81
CA THR A 75 -11.78 6.93 -8.19
C THR A 75 -11.94 5.59 -8.90
N LEU A 76 -12.85 5.53 -9.88
CA LEU A 76 -13.06 4.31 -10.67
C LEU A 76 -11.79 3.90 -11.42
N ALA A 77 -11.07 4.86 -12.01
CA ALA A 77 -9.82 4.58 -12.72
C ALA A 77 -8.75 3.95 -11.82
N HIS A 78 -8.58 4.46 -10.59
CA HIS A 78 -7.64 3.85 -9.64
C HIS A 78 -8.08 2.45 -9.19
N LYS A 79 -9.39 2.22 -9.01
CA LYS A 79 -9.91 0.88 -8.68
C LYS A 79 -9.61 -0.11 -9.79
N ASP A 80 -9.88 0.28 -11.04
CA ASP A 80 -9.70 -0.59 -12.20
C ASP A 80 -8.23 -1.01 -12.37
N GLU A 81 -7.29 -0.07 -12.25
CA GLU A 81 -5.85 -0.36 -12.33
C GLU A 81 -5.41 -1.31 -11.21
N LEU A 82 -5.82 -1.04 -9.97
CA LEU A 82 -5.47 -1.91 -8.83
C LEU A 82 -6.09 -3.30 -8.95
N PHE A 83 -7.32 -3.42 -9.45
CA PHE A 83 -7.94 -4.73 -9.69
C PHE A 83 -7.20 -5.52 -10.77
N ALA A 84 -6.71 -4.87 -11.82
CA ALA A 84 -5.88 -5.50 -12.83
C ALA A 84 -4.61 -6.10 -12.20
N ASP A 85 -3.90 -5.33 -11.37
CA ASP A 85 -2.72 -5.83 -10.65
C ASP A 85 -3.03 -7.06 -9.79
N TYR A 86 -4.15 -7.02 -9.06
CA TYR A 86 -4.50 -8.11 -8.14
C TYR A 86 -4.82 -9.40 -8.89
N VAL A 87 -5.58 -9.29 -9.98
CA VAL A 87 -5.93 -10.43 -10.84
C VAL A 87 -4.68 -11.02 -11.47
N ASP A 88 -3.77 -10.17 -11.94
CA ASP A 88 -2.53 -10.60 -12.59
C ASP A 88 -1.60 -11.30 -11.60
N ALA A 89 -1.39 -10.72 -10.42
CA ALA A 89 -0.61 -11.33 -9.36
C ALA A 89 -1.22 -12.64 -8.86
N ALA A 90 -2.54 -12.70 -8.66
CA ALA A 90 -3.22 -13.91 -8.19
C ALA A 90 -3.11 -15.06 -9.19
N ARG A 91 -3.32 -14.76 -10.48
CA ARG A 91 -3.16 -15.72 -11.57
C ARG A 91 -1.73 -16.22 -11.67
N GLY A 92 -0.75 -15.32 -11.62
CA GLY A 92 0.66 -15.69 -11.65
C GLY A 92 1.06 -16.59 -10.48
N LEU A 93 0.70 -16.20 -9.26
CA LEU A 93 0.95 -17.01 -8.05
C LEU A 93 0.32 -18.40 -8.12
N THR A 94 -0.88 -18.52 -8.71
CA THR A 94 -1.57 -19.80 -8.91
C THR A 94 -0.80 -20.70 -9.87
N VAL A 95 -0.32 -20.14 -11.00
CA VAL A 95 0.52 -20.87 -11.96
C VAL A 95 1.83 -21.32 -11.31
N LEU A 96 2.52 -20.42 -10.61
CA LEU A 96 3.76 -20.76 -9.92
C LEU A 96 3.54 -21.85 -8.85
N GLY A 97 2.41 -21.81 -8.14
CA GLY A 97 2.04 -22.86 -7.19
C GLY A 97 1.92 -24.24 -7.85
N ALA A 98 1.33 -24.31 -9.05
CA ALA A 98 1.25 -25.55 -9.81
C ALA A 98 2.63 -26.05 -10.27
N ASP A 99 3.50 -25.14 -10.71
CA ASP A 99 4.88 -25.48 -11.12
C ASP A 99 5.71 -26.00 -9.94
N ILE A 100 5.58 -25.37 -8.76
CA ILE A 100 6.23 -25.81 -7.52
C ILE A 100 5.71 -27.18 -7.09
N GLU A 101 4.42 -27.42 -7.20
CA GLU A 101 3.83 -28.72 -6.87
C GLU A 101 4.28 -29.83 -7.82
N ALA A 102 4.48 -29.51 -9.10
CA ALA A 102 4.99 -30.44 -10.10
C ALA A 102 6.50 -30.72 -9.98
N ALA A 103 7.27 -29.85 -9.32
CA ALA A 103 8.72 -30.00 -9.16
C ALA A 103 9.09 -31.31 -8.44
N THR A 104 10.11 -32.00 -8.92
CA THR A 104 10.56 -33.30 -8.39
C THR A 104 11.96 -33.26 -7.80
N THR A 105 12.65 -32.13 -7.93
CA THR A 105 14.04 -31.96 -7.50
C THR A 105 14.24 -30.69 -6.66
N PHE A 106 15.31 -30.67 -5.85
CA PHE A 106 15.71 -29.45 -5.12
C PHE A 106 16.16 -28.33 -6.04
N GLU A 107 16.71 -28.64 -7.22
CA GLU A 107 17.17 -27.65 -8.18
C GLU A 107 15.99 -26.85 -8.73
N GLU A 108 14.94 -27.53 -9.19
CA GLU A 108 13.69 -26.90 -9.63
C GLU A 108 13.07 -26.03 -8.52
N LEU A 109 12.99 -26.56 -7.29
CA LEU A 109 12.44 -25.81 -6.15
C LEU A 109 13.30 -24.59 -5.78
N ARG A 110 14.62 -24.70 -5.93
CA ARG A 110 15.55 -23.58 -5.66
C ARG A 110 15.33 -22.43 -6.64
N GLU A 111 14.93 -22.73 -7.87
CA GLU A 111 14.61 -21.74 -8.89
C GLU A 111 13.19 -21.16 -8.71
N LEU A 112 12.19 -22.01 -8.46
CA LEU A 112 10.79 -21.60 -8.43
C LEU A 112 10.37 -20.87 -7.14
N VAL A 113 10.78 -21.36 -5.97
CA VAL A 113 10.30 -20.84 -4.68
C VAL A 113 10.63 -19.35 -4.47
N PRO A 114 11.81 -18.82 -4.84
CA PRO A 114 12.10 -17.39 -4.74
C PRO A 114 11.14 -16.50 -5.54
N LEU A 115 10.62 -16.99 -6.68
CA LEU A 115 9.73 -16.23 -7.57
C LEU A 115 8.43 -15.79 -6.89
N ILE A 116 7.98 -16.52 -5.85
CA ILE A 116 6.83 -16.15 -5.02
C ILE A 116 7.01 -14.74 -4.43
N ALA A 117 8.25 -14.39 -4.07
CA ALA A 117 8.58 -13.08 -3.52
C ALA A 117 9.05 -12.09 -4.60
N THR A 118 9.85 -12.54 -5.57
CA THR A 118 10.51 -11.63 -6.52
C THR A 118 9.63 -11.21 -7.68
N ASP A 119 8.74 -12.06 -8.18
CA ASP A 119 8.04 -11.75 -9.44
C ASP A 119 6.71 -11.04 -9.20
N TYR A 120 6.10 -11.28 -8.03
CA TYR A 120 4.78 -10.71 -7.70
C TYR A 120 4.84 -9.58 -6.68
N ARG A 121 5.88 -9.57 -5.82
CA ARG A 121 6.16 -8.52 -4.81
C ARG A 121 4.95 -7.92 -4.10
N VAL A 122 3.97 -8.77 -3.76
CA VAL A 122 2.68 -8.36 -3.16
C VAL A 122 2.87 -7.43 -1.96
N TYR A 123 3.85 -7.71 -1.10
CA TYR A 123 4.11 -6.93 0.11
C TYR A 123 5.05 -5.75 -0.07
N LEU A 124 5.82 -5.69 -1.15
CA LEU A 124 6.81 -4.62 -1.40
C LEU A 124 6.26 -3.56 -2.34
N VAL A 125 5.39 -3.93 -3.29
CA VAL A 125 4.84 -3.01 -4.28
C VAL A 125 3.32 -2.92 -4.20
N ILE A 126 2.60 -4.02 -4.47
CA ILE A 126 1.14 -4.00 -4.65
C ILE A 126 0.40 -3.47 -3.41
N ALA A 127 0.68 -4.02 -2.22
CA ALA A 127 0.01 -3.62 -0.99
C ALA A 127 0.36 -2.17 -0.57
N PRO A 128 1.65 -1.77 -0.51
CA PRO A 128 2.00 -0.37 -0.25
C PRO A 128 1.37 0.61 -1.23
N LYS A 129 1.46 0.33 -2.54
CA LYS A 129 0.83 1.13 -3.61
C LYS A 129 -0.65 1.33 -3.35
N THR A 130 -1.38 0.25 -3.12
CA THR A 130 -2.82 0.27 -2.82
C THR A 130 -3.15 1.21 -1.66
N HIS A 131 -2.39 1.12 -0.57
CA HIS A 131 -2.64 1.94 0.61
C HIS A 131 -2.38 3.43 0.35
N LEU A 132 -1.32 3.77 -0.38
CA LEU A 132 -1.01 5.17 -0.71
C LEU A 132 -2.07 5.78 -1.62
N VAL A 133 -2.50 5.06 -2.66
CA VAL A 133 -3.60 5.49 -3.55
C VAL A 133 -4.88 5.71 -2.74
N ALA A 134 -5.28 4.73 -1.92
CA ALA A 134 -6.50 4.83 -1.12
C ALA A 134 -6.49 6.00 -0.13
N ILE A 135 -5.35 6.34 0.45
CA ILE A 135 -5.22 7.50 1.35
C ILE A 135 -5.28 8.81 0.56
N SER A 136 -4.57 8.90 -0.56
CA SER A 136 -4.57 10.08 -1.44
C SER A 136 -5.99 10.40 -1.92
N ASP A 137 -6.71 9.40 -2.44
CA ASP A 137 -8.10 9.55 -2.87
C ASP A 137 -9.04 9.94 -1.73
N ARG A 138 -8.87 9.33 -0.54
CA ARG A 138 -9.67 9.70 0.64
C ARG A 138 -9.46 11.15 1.05
N ILE A 139 -8.22 11.64 1.01
CA ILE A 139 -7.92 13.04 1.29
C ILE A 139 -8.59 13.93 0.23
N GLY A 140 -8.42 13.58 -1.06
CA GLY A 140 -9.05 14.32 -2.16
C GLY A 140 -10.57 14.43 -2.02
N ALA A 141 -11.26 13.35 -1.65
CA ALA A 141 -12.70 13.37 -1.39
C ALA A 141 -13.10 14.15 -0.13
N GLY A 142 -12.22 14.23 0.87
CA GLY A 142 -12.50 14.90 2.15
C GLY A 142 -12.27 16.41 2.12
N VAL A 143 -11.37 16.92 1.27
CA VAL A 143 -11.01 18.34 1.20
C VAL A 143 -12.22 19.26 0.98
N PRO A 144 -13.11 19.02 0.00
CA PRO A 144 -14.27 19.89 -0.24
C PRO A 144 -15.21 20.03 0.97
N HIS A 145 -15.39 18.94 1.73
CA HIS A 145 -16.22 18.97 2.94
C HIS A 145 -15.58 19.82 4.05
N PHE A 146 -14.26 19.82 4.13
CA PHE A 146 -13.56 20.67 5.08
C PHE A 146 -13.60 22.14 4.62
N GLU A 147 -13.41 22.42 3.33
CA GLU A 147 -13.59 23.77 2.77
C GLU A 147 -14.98 24.33 3.09
N GLU A 148 -16.05 23.54 2.92
CA GLU A 148 -17.42 23.94 3.29
C GLU A 148 -17.55 24.28 4.78
N ALA A 149 -16.88 23.53 5.66
CA ALA A 149 -16.87 23.81 7.09
C ALA A 149 -16.12 25.11 7.42
N LEU A 150 -14.99 25.38 6.77
CA LEU A 150 -14.23 26.62 6.96
C LEU A 150 -15.02 27.83 6.45
N ALA A 151 -15.71 27.70 5.32
CA ALA A 151 -16.59 28.75 4.79
C ALA A 151 -17.68 29.15 5.79
N LYS A 152 -18.32 28.17 6.46
CA LYS A 152 -19.34 28.44 7.50
C LYS A 152 -18.75 29.15 8.73
N ILE A 153 -17.49 28.89 9.08
CA ILE A 153 -16.79 29.62 10.15
C ILE A 153 -16.53 31.06 9.69
N SER A 154 -16.06 31.26 8.45
CA SER A 154 -15.84 32.57 7.83
C SER A 154 -17.10 33.43 7.87
N GLU A 155 -18.25 32.88 7.45
CA GLU A 155 -19.55 33.57 7.51
C GLU A 155 -19.94 34.00 8.93
N LYS A 156 -19.64 33.18 9.94
CA LYS A 156 -19.93 33.53 11.35
C LYS A 156 -19.01 34.61 11.87
N ILE A 157 -17.73 34.60 11.47
CA ILE A 157 -16.76 35.64 11.80
C ILE A 157 -17.21 36.97 11.19
N ALA A 158 -17.59 36.98 9.91
CA ALA A 158 -18.08 38.18 9.22
C ALA A 158 -19.30 38.79 9.91
N ARG A 159 -20.31 37.98 10.27
CA ARG A 159 -21.49 38.47 11.02
C ARG A 159 -21.14 39.06 12.38
N ALA A 160 -20.17 38.49 13.09
CA ALA A 160 -19.73 39.02 14.38
C ALA A 160 -18.94 40.33 14.21
N GLU A 161 -18.13 40.45 13.16
CA GLU A 161 -17.44 41.70 12.81
C GLU A 161 -18.44 42.82 12.47
N GLU A 162 -19.46 42.51 11.66
CA GLU A 162 -20.55 43.45 11.33
C GLU A 162 -21.33 43.92 12.57
N ALA A 163 -21.47 43.04 13.57
CA ALA A 163 -22.06 43.37 14.86
C ALA A 163 -21.10 44.12 15.82
N GLY A 164 -19.88 44.45 15.38
CA GLY A 164 -18.91 45.26 16.12
C GLY A 164 -18.05 44.49 17.13
N TRP A 165 -18.03 43.16 17.07
CA TRP A 165 -17.17 42.34 17.92
C TRP A 165 -15.73 42.29 17.41
N ASP A 166 -14.76 42.22 18.32
CA ASP A 166 -13.35 42.00 17.96
C ASP A 166 -13.11 40.52 17.62
N VAL A 167 -13.08 40.22 16.33
CA VAL A 167 -12.89 38.86 15.80
C VAL A 167 -11.50 38.61 15.25
N ALA A 168 -10.51 39.48 15.54
CA ALA A 168 -9.19 39.43 14.91
C ALA A 168 -8.49 38.07 15.09
N GLU A 169 -8.58 37.48 16.29
CA GLU A 169 -7.96 36.18 16.58
C GLU A 169 -8.68 35.01 15.88
N ALA A 170 -10.02 35.06 15.82
CA ALA A 170 -10.80 34.05 15.11
C ALA A 170 -10.47 34.05 13.61
N ALA A 171 -10.37 35.25 13.00
CA ALA A 171 -9.99 35.42 11.60
C ALA A 171 -8.56 34.93 11.33
N ARG A 172 -7.60 35.25 12.21
CA ARG A 172 -6.22 34.77 12.11
C ARG A 172 -6.15 33.24 12.11
N LEU A 173 -6.84 32.59 13.06
CA LEU A 173 -6.87 31.13 13.17
C LEU A 173 -7.59 30.46 12.00
N LEU A 174 -8.65 31.07 11.46
CA LEU A 174 -9.32 30.58 10.25
C LEU A 174 -8.36 30.60 9.05
N ASN A 175 -7.64 31.71 8.83
CA ASN A 175 -6.66 31.80 7.75
C ASN A 175 -5.56 30.74 7.88
N GLU A 176 -5.10 30.45 9.11
CA GLU A 176 -4.15 29.36 9.34
C GLU A 176 -4.77 27.98 9.08
N ALA A 177 -6.06 27.79 9.37
CA ALA A 177 -6.76 26.55 9.04
C ALA A 177 -6.85 26.33 7.53
N GLU A 178 -7.21 27.37 6.77
CA GLU A 178 -7.27 27.35 5.30
C GLU A 178 -5.89 27.07 4.68
N ALA A 179 -4.84 27.74 5.16
CA ALA A 179 -3.48 27.52 4.69
C ALA A 179 -3.01 26.08 4.93
N ASN A 180 -3.27 25.52 6.12
CA ASN A 180 -2.92 24.14 6.45
C ASN A 180 -3.76 23.12 5.64
N LEU A 181 -5.04 23.40 5.37
CA LEU A 181 -5.87 22.56 4.52
C LEU A 181 -5.33 22.53 3.08
N ALA A 182 -5.03 23.70 2.53
CA ALA A 182 -4.48 23.84 1.18
C ALA A 182 -3.14 23.12 1.02
N GLU A 183 -2.21 23.29 1.97
CA GLU A 183 -0.92 22.60 1.93
C GLU A 183 -1.08 21.08 2.11
N GLY A 184 -1.96 20.65 3.02
CA GLY A 184 -2.28 19.24 3.20
C GLY A 184 -2.83 18.60 1.92
N ALA A 185 -3.75 19.28 1.24
CA ALA A 185 -4.31 18.84 -0.04
C ALA A 185 -3.22 18.78 -1.13
N ARG A 186 -2.39 19.83 -1.24
CA ARG A 186 -1.30 19.94 -2.23
C ARG A 186 -0.30 18.79 -2.11
N LEU A 187 0.06 18.40 -0.88
CA LEU A 187 0.98 17.30 -0.62
C LEU A 187 0.41 15.92 -0.98
N ALA A 188 -0.91 15.72 -0.79
CA ALA A 188 -1.56 14.44 -1.06
C ALA A 188 -1.98 14.24 -2.52
N ALA A 189 -2.30 15.31 -3.24
CA ALA A 189 -2.85 15.25 -4.60
C ALA A 189 -2.03 14.43 -5.61
N PRO A 190 -0.68 14.55 -5.70
CA PRO A 190 0.07 13.81 -6.71
C PRO A 190 0.31 12.34 -6.33
N VAL A 191 0.06 11.94 -5.08
CA VAL A 191 0.51 10.65 -4.55
C VAL A 191 -0.06 9.48 -5.31
N ALA A 192 -1.38 9.44 -5.55
CA ALA A 192 -1.99 8.35 -6.30
C ALA A 192 -1.39 8.22 -7.70
N GLY A 193 -1.31 9.33 -8.46
CA GLY A 193 -0.74 9.35 -9.81
C GLY A 193 0.74 8.94 -9.86
N ASN A 194 1.52 9.25 -8.83
CA ASN A 194 2.93 8.89 -8.76
C ASN A 194 3.18 7.38 -8.55
N VAL A 195 2.27 6.69 -7.85
CA VAL A 195 2.50 5.29 -7.47
C VAL A 195 1.65 4.30 -8.25
N ILE A 196 0.52 4.72 -8.82
CA ILE A 196 -0.48 3.80 -9.39
C ILE A 196 0.10 2.92 -10.50
N GLY A 197 1.02 3.47 -11.29
CA GLY A 197 1.69 2.75 -12.39
C GLY A 197 2.90 1.88 -12.00
N LEU A 198 3.25 1.77 -10.71
CA LEU A 198 4.38 0.92 -10.28
C LEU A 198 4.03 -0.57 -10.38
N ASP A 199 4.87 -1.34 -11.04
CA ASP A 199 4.74 -2.80 -11.19
C ASP A 199 5.67 -3.56 -10.24
N ALA A 200 5.39 -4.85 -10.00
CA ALA A 200 6.28 -5.71 -9.26
C ALA A 200 7.70 -5.75 -9.85
N SER A 201 7.87 -5.64 -11.16
CA SER A 201 9.18 -5.62 -11.82
C SER A 201 10.01 -4.37 -11.54
N ASP A 202 9.40 -3.27 -11.08
CA ASP A 202 10.08 -2.00 -10.77
C ASP A 202 10.86 -2.01 -9.44
N TRP A 203 11.00 -3.16 -8.79
CA TRP A 203 11.69 -3.25 -7.52
C TRP A 203 13.13 -3.79 -7.66
N PRO A 204 14.13 -3.15 -7.00
CA PRO A 204 13.94 -2.07 -6.03
C PRO A 204 13.69 -0.70 -6.66
N ASP A 205 14.35 -0.36 -7.76
CA ASP A 205 14.23 0.96 -8.39
C ASP A 205 13.39 0.89 -9.68
N PRO A 206 12.43 1.82 -9.89
CA PRO A 206 12.14 3.00 -9.08
C PRO A 206 11.19 2.80 -7.88
N ALA A 207 10.64 1.61 -7.67
CA ALA A 207 9.50 1.41 -6.76
C ALA A 207 9.78 1.80 -5.29
N ASP A 208 10.91 1.39 -4.72
CA ASP A 208 11.25 1.62 -3.31
C ASP A 208 11.34 3.12 -2.99
N ALA A 209 12.13 3.85 -3.78
CA ALA A 209 12.29 5.29 -3.63
C ALA A 209 10.96 6.04 -3.81
N THR A 210 10.18 5.68 -4.84
CA THR A 210 8.89 6.34 -5.12
C THR A 210 7.86 6.06 -4.02
N LEU A 211 7.74 4.81 -3.54
CA LEU A 211 6.80 4.47 -2.45
C LEU A 211 7.20 5.16 -1.14
N MET A 212 8.50 5.23 -0.82
CA MET A 212 8.99 5.89 0.38
C MET A 212 8.71 7.40 0.35
N ALA A 213 9.07 8.09 -0.73
CA ALA A 213 8.86 9.53 -0.87
C ALA A 213 7.37 9.91 -0.78
N ASN A 214 6.49 9.14 -1.43
CA ASN A 214 5.05 9.41 -1.39
C ASN A 214 4.42 9.05 -0.04
N ARG A 215 4.98 8.08 0.71
CA ARG A 215 4.58 7.83 2.10
C ARG A 215 4.94 9.01 3.01
N GLU A 216 6.09 9.63 2.82
CA GLU A 216 6.49 10.84 3.55
C GLU A 216 5.59 12.03 3.21
N ALA A 217 5.25 12.21 1.94
CA ALA A 217 4.30 13.24 1.50
C ALA A 217 2.94 13.08 2.19
N LEU A 218 2.39 11.86 2.29
CA LEU A 218 1.13 11.62 3.02
C LEU A 218 1.24 11.83 4.54
N ARG A 219 2.40 11.56 5.15
CA ARG A 219 2.62 11.89 6.56
C ARG A 219 2.64 13.40 6.79
N ALA A 220 3.32 14.13 5.92
CA ALA A 220 3.34 15.59 5.96
C ALA A 220 1.93 16.17 5.72
N SER A 221 1.22 15.66 4.72
CA SER A 221 -0.20 16.00 4.48
C SER A 221 -1.06 15.78 5.72
N HIS A 222 -0.94 14.62 6.36
CA HIS A 222 -1.69 14.32 7.58
C HIS A 222 -1.41 15.31 8.71
N ALA A 223 -0.15 15.71 8.91
CA ALA A 223 0.20 16.72 9.91
C ALA A 223 -0.47 18.07 9.62
N GLN A 224 -0.49 18.49 8.35
CA GLN A 224 -1.14 19.73 7.92
C GLN A 224 -2.66 19.66 8.12
N LEU A 225 -3.32 18.59 7.69
CA LEU A 225 -4.77 18.42 7.86
C LEU A 225 -5.18 18.35 9.34
N LYS A 226 -4.31 17.80 10.21
CA LYS A 226 -4.51 17.83 11.65
C LYS A 226 -4.41 19.26 12.19
N ALA A 227 -3.38 20.02 11.81
CA ALA A 227 -3.22 21.41 12.21
C ALA A 227 -4.39 22.29 11.71
N ALA A 228 -4.88 22.07 10.48
CA ALA A 228 -6.07 22.73 9.95
C ALA A 228 -7.28 22.52 10.87
N ARG A 229 -7.49 21.28 11.33
CA ARG A 229 -8.58 20.95 12.25
C ARG A 229 -8.43 21.60 13.61
N GLU A 230 -7.22 21.65 14.15
CA GLU A 230 -6.93 22.29 15.43
C GLU A 230 -7.19 23.80 15.34
N ASN A 231 -6.71 24.45 14.28
CA ASN A 231 -6.93 25.88 14.04
C ASN A 231 -8.40 26.22 13.80
N ALA A 232 -9.14 25.40 13.04
CA ALA A 232 -10.58 25.60 12.85
C ALA A 232 -11.35 25.54 14.18
N LYS A 233 -10.99 24.61 15.07
CA LYS A 233 -11.58 24.53 16.42
C LYS A 233 -11.21 25.75 17.27
N ALA A 234 -9.95 26.18 17.21
CA ALA A 234 -9.49 27.36 17.93
C ALA A 234 -10.19 28.62 17.42
N ALA A 235 -10.40 28.76 16.11
CA ALA A 235 -11.15 29.88 15.51
C ALA A 235 -12.59 29.93 16.04
N ILE A 236 -13.27 28.78 16.10
CA ILE A 236 -14.61 28.68 16.71
C ILE A 236 -14.58 29.10 18.18
N GLN A 237 -13.58 28.67 18.94
CA GLN A 237 -13.48 29.03 20.35
C GLN A 237 -13.22 30.53 20.53
N ALA A 238 -12.26 31.09 19.81
CA ALA A 238 -11.98 32.53 19.82
C ALA A 238 -13.20 33.36 19.43
N LEU A 239 -13.98 32.90 18.45
CA LEU A 239 -15.24 33.55 18.07
C LEU A 239 -16.27 33.54 19.22
N ARG A 240 -16.44 32.42 19.94
CA ARG A 240 -17.36 32.35 21.10
C ARG A 240 -16.89 33.22 22.26
N ASP A 241 -15.59 33.30 22.49
CA ASP A 241 -15.02 34.11 23.57
C ASP A 241 -15.19 35.61 23.26
N ALA A 242 -15.09 35.99 21.98
CA ALA A 242 -15.37 37.35 21.52
C ALA A 242 -16.87 37.69 21.51
N ALA A 243 -17.71 36.77 21.02
CA ALA A 243 -19.15 36.96 20.86
C ALA A 243 -19.92 35.71 21.37
N PRO A 244 -20.33 35.67 22.64
CA PRO A 244 -21.01 34.51 23.21
C PRO A 244 -22.36 34.23 22.53
N ASP A 245 -22.73 32.95 22.44
CA ASP A 245 -23.90 32.45 21.70
C ASP A 245 -25.19 33.21 22.06
N GLY A 246 -25.91 33.68 21.02
CA GLY A 246 -27.14 34.50 21.11
C GLY A 246 -26.94 35.98 20.76
N ALA A 247 -25.72 36.52 20.81
CA ALA A 247 -25.44 37.92 20.46
C ALA A 247 -25.39 38.18 18.94
N VAL A 248 -24.99 37.18 18.15
CA VAL A 248 -24.82 37.32 16.69
C VAL A 248 -26.15 37.13 15.93
N ASP A 249 -27.08 36.32 16.47
CA ASP A 249 -28.43 36.15 15.89
C ASP A 249 -29.39 37.32 16.24
N THR A 250 -29.11 38.09 17.28
CA THR A 250 -29.97 39.21 17.76
C THR A 250 -29.60 40.58 17.20
N ALA A 251 -28.35 40.79 16.78
CA ALA A 251 -27.90 42.07 16.21
C ALA A 251 -28.55 42.39 14.84
N VAL A 252 -28.94 41.37 14.07
CA VAL A 252 -29.63 41.53 12.78
C VAL A 252 -31.10 41.95 12.98
N THR A 253 -31.72 41.63 14.12
CA THR A 253 -33.12 42.02 14.39
C THR A 253 -33.28 43.46 14.87
N ASP A 254 -32.28 44.03 15.54
CA ASP A 254 -32.39 45.39 16.09
C ASP A 254 -32.12 46.50 15.07
N THR A 255 -31.42 46.21 13.97
CA THR A 255 -31.12 47.20 12.90
C THR A 255 -32.28 47.46 11.94
N VAL A 256 -33.36 46.66 11.99
CA VAL A 256 -34.53 46.80 11.09
C VAL A 256 -35.63 47.72 11.66
N THR A 257 -35.52 48.20 12.92
CA THR A 257 -36.63 48.92 13.59
C THR A 257 -36.42 50.43 13.78
N THR A 258 -35.41 51.03 13.17
CA THR A 258 -35.18 52.49 13.22
C THR A 258 -35.16 53.11 11.83
N ASP A 259 -36.33 53.14 11.18
CA ASP A 259 -36.68 54.22 10.26
C ASP A 259 -38.22 54.32 10.22
N GLY A 260 -38.74 55.29 10.98
CA GLY A 260 -40.16 55.60 11.14
C GLY A 260 -40.35 57.00 11.69
#